data_AF-A0A7S0NNE0-F1
#
_entry.id   AF-A0A7S0NNE0-F1
#
_cell.length_a   1.000
_cell.length_b   1.000
_cell.length_c   1.000
_cell.angle_alpha   90.00
_cell.angle_beta   90.00
_cell.angle_gamma   90.00
#
_symmetry.space_group_name_H-M   'P 1'
#
loop_
_entity.id
_entity.type
_entity.pdbx_description
1 polymer ?
#
loop_
_entity_poly.entity_id
_entity_poly.type
_entity_poly.pdbx_seq_one_letter_code
_entity_poly.pdbx_strand_id
1 'polypeptide(L)'
;HEWSKHGSCTGVGQMAYFGWAEGALLNVSGGAGFALVSQSVGSTAAYTELYDAFSADVGGRQPALRCDGDCVLTEVWLTYRAGDGLLPQVAAAGAVNTAGDSTCAACARVEVI
;
A
#
# COMPACT_ATOMS: atom_id res chain seq x y z
N HIS A 1 -5.49 -15.16 11.46
CA HIS A 1 -5.46 -13.82 12.06
C HIS A 1 -6.23 -12.82 11.19
N GLU A 2 -5.80 -12.60 9.95
CA GLU A 2 -6.44 -11.64 9.02
C GLU A 2 -7.93 -11.87 8.77
N TRP A 3 -8.35 -13.12 8.50
CA TRP A 3 -9.77 -13.42 8.30
C TRP A 3 -10.63 -13.09 9.53
N SER A 4 -10.28 -13.63 10.70
CA SER A 4 -11.09 -13.47 11.92
C SER A 4 -11.21 -12.02 12.36
N LYS A 5 -10.17 -11.21 12.12
CA LYS A 5 -10.06 -9.82 12.60
C LYS A 5 -10.58 -8.79 11.59
N HIS A 6 -10.38 -9.03 10.29
CA HIS A 6 -10.66 -8.06 9.24
C HIS A 6 -11.68 -8.60 8.22
N GLY A 7 -11.49 -9.83 7.74
CA GLY A 7 -12.35 -10.43 6.72
C GLY A 7 -13.78 -10.76 7.19
N SER A 8 -13.94 -11.21 8.43
CA SER A 8 -15.24 -11.62 9.00
C SER A 8 -16.28 -10.50 9.03
N CYS A 9 -15.85 -9.24 9.05
CA CYS A 9 -16.71 -8.05 9.03
C CYS A 9 -17.14 -7.60 7.63
N THR A 10 -16.58 -8.20 6.56
CA THR A 10 -16.81 -7.76 5.17
C THR A 10 -18.12 -8.26 4.57
N GLY A 11 -18.78 -9.24 5.19
CA GLY A 11 -20.01 -9.83 4.70
C GLY A 11 -19.83 -10.82 3.53
N VAL A 12 -18.60 -11.13 3.14
CA VAL A 12 -18.32 -12.13 2.09
C VAL A 12 -17.69 -13.40 2.64
N GLY A 13 -17.69 -14.47 1.82
CA GLY A 13 -16.97 -15.70 2.16
C GLY A 13 -15.45 -15.50 2.17
N GLN A 14 -14.77 -16.33 2.96
CA GLN A 14 -13.31 -16.26 3.16
C GLN A 14 -12.51 -16.35 1.85
N MET A 15 -12.94 -17.18 0.89
CA MET A 15 -12.27 -17.27 -0.41
C MET A 15 -12.32 -15.96 -1.19
N ALA A 16 -13.48 -15.29 -1.20
CA ALA A 16 -13.64 -14.01 -1.90
C ALA A 16 -12.77 -12.93 -1.24
N TYR A 17 -12.75 -12.87 0.09
CA TYR A 17 -11.90 -11.94 0.85
C TYR A 17 -10.42 -12.05 0.46
N PHE A 18 -9.87 -13.27 0.40
CA PHE A 18 -8.48 -13.47 0.00
C PHE A 18 -8.23 -13.23 -1.49
N GLY A 19 -9.19 -13.54 -2.35
CA GLY A 19 -9.11 -13.20 -3.78
C GLY A 19 -9.02 -11.68 -4.01
N TRP A 20 -9.65 -10.86 -3.17
CA TRP A 20 -9.51 -9.40 -3.27
C TRP A 20 -8.14 -8.91 -2.81
N ALA A 21 -7.58 -9.51 -1.76
CA ALA A 21 -6.24 -9.21 -1.30
C ALA A 21 -5.19 -9.55 -2.39
N GLU A 22 -5.37 -10.67 -3.10
CA GLU A 22 -4.55 -11.03 -4.25
C GLU A 22 -4.71 -10.02 -5.40
N GLY A 23 -5.94 -9.62 -5.72
CA GLY A 23 -6.19 -8.57 -6.71
C GLY A 23 -5.51 -7.24 -6.34
N ALA A 24 -5.47 -6.88 -5.06
CA ALA A 24 -4.80 -5.68 -4.60
C ALA A 24 -3.29 -5.80 -4.77
N LEU A 25 -2.71 -6.96 -4.45
CA LEU A 25 -1.29 -7.22 -4.64
C LEU A 25 -0.90 -7.16 -6.13
N LEU A 26 -1.75 -7.65 -7.04
CA LEU A 26 -1.52 -7.53 -8.48
C LEU A 26 -1.50 -6.07 -8.94
N ASN A 27 -2.43 -5.24 -8.46
CA ASN A 27 -2.41 -3.81 -8.76
C ASN A 27 -1.12 -3.14 -8.25
N VAL A 28 -0.68 -3.46 -7.03
CA VAL A 28 0.54 -2.90 -6.43
C VAL A 28 1.78 -3.33 -7.20
N SER A 29 1.90 -4.63 -7.51
CA SER A 29 3.10 -5.18 -8.16
C SER A 29 3.32 -4.71 -9.60
N GLY A 30 2.26 -4.23 -10.27
CA GLY A 30 2.36 -3.55 -11.56
C GLY A 30 2.66 -2.04 -11.49
N GLY A 31 2.71 -1.47 -10.28
CA GLY A 31 2.85 -0.03 -10.05
C GLY A 31 4.29 0.48 -10.03
N ALA A 32 4.45 1.80 -10.18
CA ALA A 32 5.74 2.48 -10.13
C ALA A 32 6.38 2.42 -8.74
N GLY A 33 5.58 2.46 -7.67
CA GLY A 33 6.07 2.35 -6.30
C GLY A 33 6.71 0.99 -6.03
N PHE A 34 6.07 -0.10 -6.46
CA PHE A 34 6.65 -1.44 -6.35
C PHE A 34 7.92 -1.59 -7.20
N ALA A 35 7.92 -1.04 -8.41
CA ALA A 35 9.10 -1.04 -9.27
C ALA A 35 10.27 -0.29 -8.63
N LEU A 36 10.01 0.85 -7.97
CA LEU A 36 11.03 1.64 -7.27
C LEU A 36 11.59 0.90 -6.05
N VAL A 37 10.73 0.28 -5.23
CA VAL A 37 11.16 -0.59 -4.12
C VAL A 37 12.06 -1.71 -4.66
N SER A 38 11.61 -2.41 -5.70
CA SER A 38 12.36 -3.53 -6.29
C SER A 38 13.74 -3.12 -6.82
N GLN A 39 13.85 -1.92 -7.42
CA GLN A 39 15.12 -1.37 -7.91
C GLN A 39 16.04 -0.89 -6.79
N SER A 40 15.50 -0.63 -5.61
CA SER A 40 16.22 -0.07 -4.47
C SER A 40 16.64 -1.11 -3.42
N VAL A 41 16.31 -2.40 -3.62
CA VAL A 41 16.68 -3.49 -2.70
C VAL A 41 18.20 -3.51 -2.46
N GLY A 42 18.58 -3.55 -1.18
CA GLY A 42 19.97 -3.45 -0.73
C GLY A 42 20.56 -2.03 -0.80
N SER A 43 19.72 -1.02 -0.98
CA SER A 43 20.11 0.39 -1.07
C SER A 43 19.10 1.30 -0.36
N THR A 44 19.14 2.61 -0.68
CA THR A 44 18.23 3.60 -0.12
C THR A 44 17.54 4.40 -1.22
N ALA A 45 16.26 4.71 -1.04
CA ALA A 45 15.49 5.62 -1.88
C ALA A 45 15.14 6.90 -1.09
N ALA A 46 14.89 8.01 -1.79
CA ALA A 46 14.35 9.19 -1.11
C ALA A 46 12.91 8.92 -0.65
N TYR A 47 12.55 9.37 0.55
CA TYR A 47 11.16 9.21 1.05
C TYR A 47 10.14 9.82 0.09
N THR A 48 10.42 11.02 -0.43
CA THR A 48 9.51 11.72 -1.35
C THR A 48 9.32 10.96 -2.65
N GLU A 49 10.36 10.30 -3.19
CA GLU A 49 10.24 9.49 -4.41
C GLU A 49 9.36 8.27 -4.18
N LEU A 50 9.56 7.55 -3.07
CA LEU A 50 8.69 6.43 -2.69
C LEU A 50 7.25 6.88 -2.50
N TYR A 51 7.05 7.97 -1.76
CA TYR A 51 5.74 8.51 -1.46
C TYR A 51 4.99 8.93 -2.73
N ASP A 52 5.65 9.67 -3.62
CA ASP A 52 5.06 10.16 -4.86
C ASP A 52 4.75 9.01 -5.83
N ALA A 53 5.64 8.01 -5.92
CA ALA A 53 5.42 6.83 -6.76
C ALA A 53 4.19 6.03 -6.30
N PHE A 54 4.09 5.73 -5.01
CA PHE A 54 2.92 5.03 -4.46
C PHE A 54 1.65 5.90 -4.51
N SER A 55 1.76 7.21 -4.31
CA SER A 55 0.64 8.14 -4.46
C SER A 55 0.08 8.11 -5.88
N ALA A 56 0.96 8.12 -6.89
CA ALA A 56 0.58 8.02 -8.30
C ALA A 56 -0.13 6.70 -8.61
N ASP A 57 0.35 5.57 -8.09
CA ASP A 57 -0.24 4.24 -8.29
C ASP A 57 -1.69 4.16 -7.80
N VAL A 58 -2.05 4.95 -6.77
CA VAL A 58 -3.41 5.05 -6.25
C VAL A 58 -4.11 6.35 -6.62
N GLY A 59 -3.74 6.98 -7.74
CA GLY A 59 -4.47 8.12 -8.31
C GLY A 59 -4.35 9.40 -7.48
N GLY A 60 -3.16 9.66 -6.94
CA GLY A 60 -2.82 10.86 -6.17
C GLY A 60 -3.27 10.83 -4.70
N ARG A 61 -3.61 9.65 -4.17
CA ARG A 61 -3.99 9.50 -2.75
C ARG A 61 -2.76 9.37 -1.88
N GLN A 62 -2.92 9.71 -0.60
CA GLN A 62 -1.86 9.59 0.39
C GLN A 62 -1.64 8.11 0.77
N PRO A 63 -0.50 7.49 0.38
CA PRO A 63 -0.07 6.24 0.99
C PRO A 63 0.40 6.51 2.43
N ALA A 64 0.53 5.46 3.23
CA ALA A 64 1.35 5.51 4.43
C ALA A 64 2.53 4.56 4.29
N LEU A 65 3.73 5.10 4.44
CA LEU A 65 4.98 4.33 4.40
C LEU A 65 5.49 4.18 5.83
N ARG A 66 5.58 2.94 6.30
CA ARG A 66 6.07 2.64 7.63
C ARG A 66 7.50 2.19 7.58
N CYS A 67 8.32 2.86 8.37
CA CYS A 67 9.69 2.51 8.66
C CYS A 67 9.80 2.05 10.10
N ASP A 68 10.80 1.21 10.36
CA ASP A 68 11.27 0.97 11.73
C ASP A 68 12.13 2.15 12.23
N GLY A 69 12.81 1.96 13.37
CA GLY A 69 13.62 2.99 14.01
C GLY A 69 14.87 3.43 13.23
N ASP A 70 15.31 2.63 12.26
CA ASP A 70 16.54 2.86 11.50
C ASP A 70 16.24 3.29 10.05
N CYS A 71 15.04 3.79 9.80
CA CYS A 71 14.56 4.20 8.47
C CYS A 71 14.51 3.05 7.45
N VAL A 72 14.32 1.79 7.91
CA VAL A 72 14.11 0.64 7.03
C VAL A 72 12.63 0.51 6.70
N LEU A 73 12.28 0.45 5.41
CA LEU A 73 10.90 0.26 4.96
C LEU A 73 10.38 -1.12 5.41
N THR A 74 9.27 -1.12 6.13
CA THR A 74 8.63 -2.35 6.65
C THR A 74 7.24 -2.59 6.08
N GLU A 75 6.45 -1.54 5.87
CA GLU A 75 5.09 -1.68 5.37
C GLU A 75 4.72 -0.53 4.43
N VAL A 76 3.93 -0.83 3.40
CA VAL A 76 3.29 0.14 2.51
C VAL A 76 1.79 -0.03 2.59
N TRP A 77 1.09 1.03 3.02
CA TRP A 77 -0.34 1.03 3.20
C TRP A 77 -1.00 1.85 2.10
N LEU A 78 -1.85 1.17 1.32
CA LEU A 78 -2.55 1.73 0.17
C LEU A 78 -4.04 1.54 0.33
N THR A 79 -4.81 2.46 -0.25
CA THR A 79 -6.26 2.46 -0.10
C THR A 79 -6.95 2.37 -1.45
N TYR A 80 -7.85 1.40 -1.57
CA TYR A 80 -8.66 1.12 -2.75
C TYR A 80 -10.14 1.27 -2.40
N ARG A 81 -10.97 1.59 -3.39
CA ARG A 81 -12.42 1.36 -3.27
C ARG A 81 -12.74 -0.08 -3.69
N ALA A 82 -13.82 -0.62 -3.14
CA ALA A 82 -14.43 -1.81 -3.70
C ALA A 82 -15.14 -1.47 -5.02
N GLY A 83 -14.72 -2.11 -6.11
CA GLY A 83 -15.36 -2.04 -7.42
C GLY A 83 -16.33 -3.20 -7.65
N ASP A 84 -16.57 -3.51 -8.92
CA ASP A 84 -17.41 -4.65 -9.32
C ASP A 84 -16.82 -5.97 -8.82
N GLY A 85 -17.67 -6.86 -8.30
CA GLY A 85 -17.23 -8.10 -7.65
C GLY A 85 -16.35 -7.86 -6.41
N LEU A 86 -16.36 -6.62 -5.89
CA LEU A 86 -15.57 -6.16 -4.75
C LEU A 86 -14.05 -6.22 -5.00
N LEU A 87 -13.64 -6.26 -6.27
CA LEU A 87 -12.25 -6.14 -6.66
C LEU A 87 -11.71 -4.74 -6.35
N PRO A 88 -10.45 -4.61 -5.93
CA PRO A 88 -9.86 -3.33 -5.59
C PRO A 88 -9.72 -2.46 -6.84
N GLN A 89 -10.26 -1.25 -6.76
CA GLN A 89 -10.12 -0.23 -7.79
C GLN A 89 -9.55 1.05 -7.20
N VAL A 90 -8.78 1.77 -8.02
CA VAL A 90 -8.41 3.15 -7.73
C VAL A 90 -9.70 3.98 -7.72
N ALA A 91 -9.98 4.67 -6.61
CA ALA A 91 -11.16 5.51 -6.47
C ALA A 91 -10.99 6.88 -7.17
N ALA A 92 -11.89 7.83 -6.94
CA ALA A 92 -11.62 9.27 -7.13
C ALA A 92 -10.99 9.89 -5.86
N ALA A 93 -10.34 11.04 -5.96
CA ALA A 93 -9.71 11.71 -4.80
C ALA A 93 -10.76 12.00 -3.69
N GLY A 94 -10.39 11.80 -2.42
CA GLY A 94 -11.26 12.08 -1.25
C GLY A 94 -12.30 11.00 -0.90
N ALA A 95 -12.38 9.90 -1.65
CA ALA A 95 -13.38 8.85 -1.42
C ALA A 95 -13.03 7.88 -0.27
N VAL A 96 -11.76 7.79 0.12
CA VAL A 96 -11.25 6.82 1.10
C VAL A 96 -10.01 7.39 1.81
N ASN A 97 -9.93 7.20 3.13
CA ASN A 97 -8.80 7.63 3.96
C ASN A 97 -7.90 6.44 4.29
N THR A 98 -6.59 6.64 4.28
CA THR A 98 -5.61 5.65 4.75
C THR A 98 -5.51 5.74 6.28
N ALA A 99 -5.66 4.62 6.98
CA ALA A 99 -5.62 4.56 8.45
C ALA A 99 -4.22 4.26 9.03
N GLY A 100 -3.16 4.40 8.23
CA GLY A 100 -1.78 4.09 8.63
C GLY A 100 -0.97 5.34 8.96
N ASP A 101 -0.10 5.23 9.97
CA ASP A 101 0.88 6.27 10.29
C ASP A 101 2.08 6.18 9.32
N SER A 102 2.43 7.26 8.64
CA SER A 102 3.58 7.28 7.73
C SER A 102 4.88 7.58 8.48
N THR A 103 5.40 6.61 9.26
CA THR A 103 6.61 6.82 10.08
C THR A 103 7.86 7.11 9.25
N CYS A 104 7.94 6.67 7.99
CA CYS A 104 9.04 7.03 7.09
C CYS A 104 9.11 8.52 6.77
N ALA A 105 8.06 9.31 7.05
CA ALA A 105 8.07 10.76 6.77
C ALA A 105 9.13 11.52 7.60
N ALA A 106 9.62 10.93 8.69
CA ALA A 106 10.74 11.47 9.47
C ALA A 106 12.11 11.20 8.83
N CYS A 107 12.17 10.35 7.80
CA CYS A 107 13.39 9.91 7.14
C CYS A 107 13.59 10.66 5.82
N ALA A 108 14.76 11.25 5.60
CA ALA A 108 15.10 11.81 4.29
C ALA A 108 15.37 10.70 3.25
N ARG A 109 16.01 9.62 3.70
CA ARG A 109 16.28 8.41 2.92
C ARG A 109 15.73 7.20 3.66
N VAL A 110 15.19 6.26 2.91
CA VAL A 110 14.59 5.04 3.42
C VAL A 110 15.41 3.87 2.88
N GLU A 111 15.90 3.02 3.78
CA GLU A 111 16.55 1.77 3.44
C GLU A 111 15.51 0.75 2.97
N VAL A 112 15.85 0.02 1.91
CA VAL A 112 15.01 -1.01 1.32
C VAL A 112 15.80 -2.31 1.35
N ILE A 113 15.32 -3.27 2.12
CA ILE A 113 15.96 -4.59 2.34
C ILE A 113 15.23 -5.72 1.61
#